data_AF-A0A174IE02-F1
#
_entry.id   AF-A0A174IE02-F1
#
_cell.length_a   1.000
_cell.length_b   1.000
_cell.length_c   1.000
_cell.angle_alpha   90.00
_cell.angle_beta   90.00
_cell.angle_gamma   90.00
#
_symmetry.space_group_name_H-M   'P 1'
#
loop_
_entity.id
_entity.type
_entity.pdbx_description
1 polymer ?
#
loop_
_entity_poly.entity_id
_entity_poly.type
_entity_poly.pdbx_seq_one_letter_code
_entity_poly.pdbx_strand_id
1 'polypeptide(L)' 'MHFVRTGLLDLEHSTTFGLLFDKRHSSDYGDFAYCDAALVDVLRPRAEAFINAVEQLVRSERTA' A
#
# COMPACT_ATOMS: atom_id res chain seq x y z
N MET A 1 8.65 -2.59 -6.82
CA MET A 1 8.62 -3.42 -5.60
C MET A 1 9.18 -4.81 -5.88
N HIS A 2 10.12 -5.32 -5.07
CA HIS A 2 10.73 -6.66 -5.26
C HIS A 2 9.67 -7.77 -5.28
N PHE A 3 8.71 -7.73 -4.35
CA PHE A 3 7.66 -8.72 -4.16
C PHE A 3 6.70 -8.88 -5.35
N VAL A 4 6.47 -7.81 -6.13
CA VAL A 4 5.70 -7.90 -7.38
C VAL A 4 6.52 -8.54 -8.48
N ARG A 5 7.80 -8.18 -8.59
CA ARG A 5 8.71 -8.77 -9.59
C ARG A 5 8.93 -10.27 -9.37
N THR A 6 8.87 -10.73 -8.12
CA THR A 6 8.96 -12.15 -7.75
C THR A 6 7.61 -12.86 -7.76
N GLY A 7 6.51 -12.20 -8.14
CA GLY A 7 5.17 -12.78 -8.21
C GLY A 7 4.54 -13.10 -6.84
N LEU A 8 5.11 -12.58 -5.74
CA LEU A 8 4.60 -12.78 -4.38
C LEU A 8 3.48 -11.82 -4.00
N LEU A 9 3.35 -10.70 -4.72
CA LEU A 9 2.26 -9.73 -4.57
C LEU A 9 1.80 -9.26 -5.95
N ASP A 10 0.53 -8.92 -6.06
CA ASP A 10 -0.04 -8.35 -7.29
C ASP A 10 0.46 -6.92 -7.56
N LEU A 11 0.40 -6.51 -8.84
CA LEU A 11 0.80 -5.17 -9.26
C LEU A 11 0.02 -4.06 -8.52
N GLU A 12 -1.27 -4.30 -8.25
CA GLU A 12 -2.13 -3.34 -7.54
C GLU A 12 -1.62 -3.00 -6.14
N HIS A 13 -1.00 -3.95 -5.45
CA HIS A 13 -0.37 -3.74 -4.15
C HIS A 13 0.86 -2.80 -4.24
N SER A 14 1.67 -2.92 -5.30
CA SER A 14 2.78 -1.99 -5.52
C SER A 14 2.30 -0.58 -5.84
N THR A 15 1.24 -0.45 -6.64
CA THR A 15 0.64 0.85 -6.96
C THR A 15 0.05 1.49 -5.72
N THR A 16 -0.67 0.72 -4.91
CA THR A 16 -1.26 1.17 -3.64
C THR A 16 -0.18 1.67 -2.68
N PHE A 17 0.89 0.88 -2.48
CA PHE A 17 1.98 1.28 -1.59
C PHE A 17 2.67 2.57 -2.06
N GLY A 18 2.99 2.68 -3.36
CA GLY A 18 3.59 3.89 -3.92
C GLY A 18 2.73 5.13 -3.70
N LEU A 19 1.43 5.03 -4.01
CA LEU A 19 0.49 6.13 -3.83
C LEU A 19 0.36 6.58 -2.37
N LEU A 20 0.30 5.63 -1.42
CA LEU A 20 0.25 5.94 0.01
C LEU A 20 1.56 6.58 0.48
N PHE A 21 2.71 6.09 0.01
CA PHE A 21 4.01 6.64 0.36
C PHE A 21 4.15 8.08 -0.12
N ASP A 22 3.82 8.35 -1.38
CA ASP A 22 3.89 9.69 -1.96
C ASP A 22 2.92 10.65 -1.25
N LYS A 23 1.70 10.19 -0.94
CA LYS A 23 0.73 10.99 -0.20
C LYS A 23 1.20 11.32 1.19
N ARG A 24 1.73 10.35 1.94
CA ARG A 24 2.35 10.60 3.24
C ARG A 24 3.47 11.62 3.13
N HIS A 25 4.39 11.43 2.17
CA HIS A 25 5.51 12.34 1.97
C HIS A 25 5.05 13.77 1.65
N SER A 26 4.11 13.94 0.73
CA SER A 26 3.54 15.25 0.40
C SER A 26 2.75 15.88 1.55
N SER A 27 2.11 15.07 2.41
CA SER A 27 1.36 15.56 3.55
C SER A 27 2.27 16.00 4.70
N ASP A 28 3.38 15.30 4.91
CA ASP A 28 4.33 15.57 5.98
C ASP A 28 5.27 16.74 5.62
N TYR A 29 5.63 16.89 4.35
CA TYR A 29 6.71 17.79 3.90
C TYR A 29 6.32 18.76 2.77
N GLY A 30 5.11 18.70 2.22
CA GLY A 30 4.66 19.59 1.15
C GLY A 30 4.03 20.88 1.67
N ASP A 31 4.04 21.92 0.84
CA ASP A 31 3.42 23.22 1.16
C ASP A 31 1.89 23.13 1.28
N PHE A 32 1.28 22.16 0.57
CA PHE A 32 -0.16 21.91 0.58
C PHE A 32 -0.44 20.41 0.62
N ALA A 33 -1.21 19.96 1.60
CA ALA A 33 -1.71 18.60 1.69
C ALA A 33 -3.13 18.50 1.13
N TYR A 34 -3.35 17.60 0.19
CA TYR A 34 -4.67 17.28 -0.37
C TYR A 34 -5.10 15.87 0.05
N CYS A 35 -6.00 15.82 1.03
CA CYS A 35 -6.60 14.60 1.55
C CYS A 35 -8.08 14.87 1.87
N ASP A 36 -8.97 14.53 0.94
CA ASP A 36 -10.42 14.64 1.12
C ASP A 36 -11.04 13.28 1.48
N ALA A 37 -12.31 13.31 1.88
CA ALA A 37 -13.04 12.11 2.30
C ALA A 37 -13.11 11.06 1.17
N ALA A 38 -13.37 11.49 -0.06
CA ALA A 38 -13.45 10.60 -1.22
C ALA A 38 -12.13 9.86 -1.47
N LEU A 39 -11.00 10.55 -1.33
CA LEU A 39 -9.69 9.94 -1.43
C LEU A 39 -9.45 8.93 -0.30
N VAL A 40 -9.84 9.26 0.94
CA VAL A 40 -9.71 8.34 2.08
C VAL A 40 -10.56 7.09 1.87
N ASP A 41 -11.79 7.23 1.39
CA ASP A 41 -12.70 6.12 1.13
C ASP A 41 -12.16 5.16 0.06
N VAL A 42 -11.37 5.67 -0.90
CA VAL A 42 -10.68 4.85 -1.90
C VAL A 42 -9.40 4.20 -1.34
N LEU A 43 -8.60 4.95 -0.59
CA LEU A 43 -7.27 4.51 -0.16
C LEU A 43 -7.31 3.54 1.02
N ARG A 44 -8.23 3.73 1.97
CA ARG A 44 -8.35 2.89 3.17
C ARG A 44 -8.53 1.40 2.85
N PRO A 45 -9.53 0.97 2.07
CA PRO A 45 -9.71 -0.45 1.77
C PRO A 45 -8.53 -1.05 1.00
N ARG A 46 -7.87 -0.26 0.14
CA ARG A 46 -6.66 -0.70 -0.58
C ARG A 46 -5.48 -0.89 0.36
N ALA A 47 -5.30 -0.01 1.33
CA ALA A 47 -4.28 -0.14 2.36
C ALA A 47 -4.51 -1.41 3.22
N GLU A 48 -5.75 -1.66 3.63
CA GLU A 48 -6.13 -2.86 4.37
C GLU A 48 -5.88 -4.14 3.56
N ALA A 49 -6.26 -4.15 2.28
CA ALA A 49 -5.98 -5.26 1.37
C ALA A 49 -4.47 -5.52 1.22
N PHE A 50 -3.66 -4.46 1.09
CA PHE A 50 -2.20 -4.58 1.04
C PHE A 50 -1.62 -5.17 2.33
N ILE A 51 -2.05 -4.69 3.49
CA ILE A 51 -1.62 -5.21 4.79
C ILE A 51 -1.96 -6.70 4.90
N ASN A 52 -3.19 -7.09 4.56
CA ASN A 52 -3.63 -8.48 4.59
C ASN A 52 -2.79 -9.38 3.67
N ALA A 53 -2.48 -8.94 2.46
CA ALA A 53 -1.66 -9.69 1.52
C ALA A 53 -0.23 -9.90 2.05
N VAL A 54 0.37 -8.86 2.65
CA VAL A 54 1.69 -8.97 3.29
C VAL A 54 1.64 -9.90 4.51
N GLU A 55 0.61 -9.81 5.35
CA GLU A 55 0.45 -10.72 6.48
C GLU A 55 0.34 -12.18 6.05
N GLN A 56 -0.43 -12.46 4.99
CA GLN A 56 -0.55 -13.81 4.43
C GLN A 56 0.79 -14.32 3.94
N LEU A 57 1.55 -13.48 3.22
CA LEU A 57 2.89 -13.83 2.73
C LEU A 57 3.87 -14.13 3.89
N VAL A 58 3.86 -13.33 4.95
CA VAL A 58 4.70 -13.57 6.14
C VAL A 58 4.30 -14.86 6.87
N ARG A 59 2.99 -15.16 6.92
CA ARG A 59 2.50 -16.40 7.54
C ARG A 59 2.85 -17.63 6.71
N SER A 60 2.75 -17.56 5.38
CA SER A 60 3.10 -18.69 4.51
C SER A 60 4.58 -19.07 4.61
N GLU A 61 5.48 -18.08 4.70
CA GLU A 61 6.93 -18.30 4.89
C GLU A 61 7.28 -18.92 6.26
N ARG A 62 6.43 -18.76 7.28
CA ARG A 62 6.63 -19.36 8.61
C ARG A 62 6.17 -20.82 8.72
N THR A 63 5.41 -21.29 7.75
CA THR A 63 4.88 -22.67 7.67
C THR A 63 5.59 -23.54 6.65
N ALA A 64 6.52 -22.97 5.87
CA ALA A 64 7.41 -23.67 4.94
C ALA A 64 8.74 -24.02 5.63
#